data_AF-A0A914J4T1-F1
#
_entry.id   AF-A0A914J4T1-F1
#
_cell.length_a   1.000
_cell.length_b   1.000
_cell.length_c   1.000
_cell.angle_alpha   90.00
_cell.angle_beta   90.00
_cell.angle_gamma   90.00
#
_symmetry.space_group_name_H-M   'P 1'
#
loop_
_entity.id
_entity.type
_entity.pdbx_description
1 polymer ?
#
loop_
_entity_poly.entity_id
_entity_poly.type
_entity_poly.pdbx_seq_one_letter_code
_entity_poly.pdbx_strand_id
1 'polypeptide(L)'
;MFSFFNFLLFLGFVNCCVSLPQMQYVNDKPFHLMQYTECRGGKVYEINDVQDIDQCKLACVQHDCMAVNLYKLNDFQFKCEILAYVRGYYPTQGAACYVSYY
;
A
#
# COMPACT_ATOMS: atom_id res chain seq x y z
N MET A 1 2.95 -45.56 30.43
CA MET A 1 3.84 -44.67 29.65
C MET A 1 3.22 -44.50 28.28
N PHE A 2 2.33 -43.51 28.13
CA PHE A 2 1.75 -43.10 26.85
C PHE A 2 2.02 -41.62 26.65
N SER A 3 2.43 -41.31 25.43
CA SER A 3 3.16 -40.13 25.01
C SER A 3 2.34 -38.84 25.08
N PHE A 4 2.79 -37.87 25.88
CA PHE A 4 2.28 -36.48 25.97
C PHE A 4 2.93 -35.58 24.90
N PHE A 5 3.03 -36.05 23.66
CA PHE A 5 3.86 -35.38 22.65
C PHE A 5 3.13 -35.21 21.31
N ASN A 6 1.89 -34.72 21.31
CA ASN A 6 1.23 -34.27 20.07
C ASN A 6 -0.09 -33.50 20.29
N PHE A 7 -0.04 -32.31 20.90
CA PHE A 7 -1.22 -31.42 20.88
C PHE A 7 -0.90 -29.92 20.77
N LEU A 8 0.36 -29.54 20.59
CA LEU A 8 0.78 -28.13 20.53
C LEU A 8 1.13 -27.62 19.11
N LEU A 9 1.05 -28.47 18.08
CA LEU A 9 1.43 -28.08 16.70
C LEU A 9 0.26 -27.54 15.84
N PHE A 10 -0.98 -27.48 16.37
CA PHE A 10 -2.15 -27.09 15.57
C PHE A 10 -2.65 -25.65 15.76
N LEU A 11 -2.05 -24.84 16.64
CA LEU A 11 -2.52 -23.48 16.93
C LEU A 11 -1.80 -22.35 16.14
N GLY A 12 -0.96 -22.69 15.17
CA GLY A 12 -0.04 -21.73 14.53
C GLY A 12 -0.50 -21.04 13.23
N PHE A 13 -1.65 -21.37 12.64
CA PHE A 13 -1.94 -21.00 11.24
C PHE A 13 -3.16 -20.09 11.00
N VAL A 14 -3.66 -19.36 12.00
CA VAL A 14 -4.91 -18.60 11.83
C VAL A 14 -4.70 -17.08 11.65
N ASN A 15 -3.47 -16.56 11.59
CA ASN A 15 -3.24 -15.11 11.68
C ASN A 15 -2.71 -14.43 10.40
N CYS A 16 -2.92 -15.00 9.22
CA CYS A 16 -2.49 -14.39 7.95
C CYS A 16 -3.44 -13.30 7.41
N CYS A 17 -4.57 -13.05 8.08
CA CYS A 17 -5.61 -12.10 7.63
C CYS A 17 -5.54 -10.77 8.40
N VAL A 18 -4.34 -10.20 8.59
CA VAL A 18 -4.20 -8.84 9.12
C VAL A 18 -4.50 -7.87 7.99
N SER A 19 -5.57 -7.10 8.11
CA SER A 19 -5.84 -6.00 7.18
C SER A 19 -4.74 -4.95 7.28
N LEU A 20 -4.29 -4.42 6.14
CA LEU A 20 -3.34 -3.31 6.17
C LEU A 20 -3.98 -2.12 6.92
N PRO A 21 -3.20 -1.40 7.74
CA PRO A 21 -3.70 -0.22 8.43
C PRO A 21 -4.20 0.79 7.40
N GLN A 22 -5.45 1.22 7.56
CA GLN A 22 -6.09 2.17 6.65
C GLN A 22 -5.43 3.55 6.71
N MET A 23 -4.81 3.90 7.84
CA MET A 23 -4.11 5.16 8.05
C MET A 23 -2.64 4.89 8.33
N GLN A 24 -1.75 5.58 7.62
CA GLN A 24 -0.30 5.41 7.68
C GLN A 24 0.37 6.78 7.67
N TYR A 25 1.58 6.88 8.22
CA TYR A 25 2.26 8.17 8.38
C TYR A 25 3.69 8.08 7.89
N VAL A 26 4.14 9.13 7.19
CA VAL A 26 5.55 9.34 6.82
C VAL A 26 5.88 10.80 7.10
N ASN A 27 6.83 11.05 8.00
CA ASN A 27 7.22 12.40 8.45
C ASN A 27 6.00 13.25 8.85
N ASP A 28 5.14 12.70 9.71
CA ASP A 28 3.88 13.31 10.16
C ASP A 28 2.83 13.55 9.07
N LYS A 29 3.14 13.30 7.78
CA LYS A 29 2.19 13.39 6.68
C LYS A 29 1.27 12.15 6.68
N PRO A 30 -0.06 12.32 6.78
CA PRO A 30 -1.01 11.22 6.77
C PRO A 30 -1.22 10.66 5.36
N PHE A 31 -1.40 9.34 5.28
CA PHE A 31 -1.79 8.60 4.09
C PHE A 31 -2.95 7.66 4.40
N HIS A 32 -4.06 7.84 3.69
CA HIS A 32 -5.23 6.97 3.76
C HIS A 32 -5.24 5.97 2.61
N LEU A 33 -5.28 4.69 2.95
CA LEU A 33 -5.25 3.57 2.02
C LEU A 33 -6.67 3.24 1.53
N MET A 34 -6.83 3.31 0.20
CA MET A 34 -7.96 2.79 -0.55
C MET A 34 -7.50 1.59 -1.38
N GLN A 35 -7.77 0.38 -0.90
CA GLN A 35 -7.45 -0.85 -1.64
C GLN A 35 -8.34 -0.99 -2.89
N TYR A 36 -7.84 -1.71 -3.90
CA TYR A 36 -8.55 -1.98 -5.17
C TYR A 36 -9.03 -0.71 -5.88
N THR A 37 -8.28 0.38 -5.71
CA THR A 37 -8.65 1.71 -6.17
C THR A 37 -7.44 2.38 -6.81
N GLU A 38 -7.67 3.01 -7.95
CA GLU A 38 -6.77 3.96 -8.59
C GLU A 38 -7.27 5.38 -8.31
N CYS A 39 -6.37 6.28 -7.91
CA CYS A 39 -6.59 7.72 -7.97
C CYS A 39 -6.21 8.24 -9.35
N ARG A 40 -7.12 8.94 -10.04
CA ARG A 40 -6.80 9.60 -11.31
C ARG A 40 -6.54 11.08 -11.09
N GLY A 41 -5.49 11.59 -11.69
CA GLY A 41 -5.06 12.96 -11.45
C GLY A 41 -3.83 13.36 -12.26
N GLY A 42 -3.14 14.40 -11.80
CA GLY A 42 -1.94 14.91 -12.45
C GLY A 42 -0.71 14.17 -11.97
N LYS A 43 -0.28 13.15 -12.71
CA LYS A 43 0.99 12.46 -12.44
C LYS A 43 2.17 13.41 -12.62
N VAL A 44 3.02 13.49 -11.61
CA VAL A 44 4.25 14.29 -11.63
C VAL A 44 5.51 13.44 -11.56
N TYR A 45 5.42 12.21 -11.05
CA TYR A 45 6.55 11.31 -10.95
C TYR A 45 6.10 9.84 -10.98
N GLU A 46 7.01 8.95 -11.37
CA GLU A 46 6.78 7.50 -11.41
C GLU A 46 8.05 6.79 -10.92
N ILE A 47 7.87 5.74 -10.11
CA ILE A 47 8.95 4.87 -9.65
C ILE A 47 8.60 3.44 -10.06
N ASN A 48 9.53 2.78 -10.75
CA ASN A 48 9.40 1.38 -11.16
C ASN A 48 10.18 0.46 -10.21
N ASP A 49 9.84 -0.83 -10.24
CA ASP A 49 10.50 -1.89 -9.46
C ASP A 49 10.59 -1.58 -7.95
N VAL A 50 9.48 -1.08 -7.41
CA VAL A 50 9.34 -0.70 -6.01
C VAL A 50 9.28 -1.95 -5.13
N GLN A 51 10.13 -2.01 -4.11
CA GLN A 51 10.12 -3.09 -3.11
C GLN A 51 9.23 -2.78 -1.91
N ASP A 52 9.09 -1.50 -1.56
CA ASP A 52 8.34 -1.04 -0.41
C ASP A 52 7.57 0.25 -0.75
N ILE A 53 6.30 0.29 -0.36
CA ILE A 53 5.42 1.46 -0.54
C ILE A 53 5.96 2.70 0.18
N ASP A 54 6.76 2.55 1.22
CA ASP A 54 7.37 3.69 1.92
C ASP A 54 8.29 4.52 1.01
N GLN A 55 8.93 3.90 0.00
CA GLN A 55 9.71 4.62 -1.02
C GLN A 55 8.83 5.61 -1.79
N CYS A 56 7.61 5.18 -2.14
CA CYS A 56 6.66 6.00 -2.87
C CYS A 56 6.03 7.09 -2.02
N LYS A 57 5.72 6.80 -0.75
CA LYS A 57 5.22 7.81 0.19
C LYS A 57 6.28 8.88 0.48
N LEU A 58 7.55 8.48 0.64
CA LEU A 58 8.65 9.42 0.79
C LEU A 58 8.81 10.32 -0.45
N ALA A 59 8.75 9.74 -1.65
CA ALA A 59 8.76 10.52 -2.89
C ALA A 59 7.56 11.49 -2.96
N CYS A 60 6.37 11.05 -2.55
CA CYS A 60 5.20 11.93 -2.46
C CYS A 60 5.43 13.11 -1.50
N VAL A 61 6.04 12.88 -0.34
CA VAL A 61 6.40 13.95 0.61
C VAL A 61 7.38 14.93 -0.05
N GLN A 62 8.40 14.44 -0.76
CA GLN A 62 9.38 15.28 -1.46
C GLN A 62 8.78 16.11 -2.60
N HIS A 63 7.73 15.61 -3.24
CA HIS A 63 7.04 16.28 -4.35
C HIS A 63 5.79 17.08 -3.92
N ASP A 64 5.53 17.22 -2.61
CA ASP A 64 4.29 17.76 -2.05
C ASP A 64 3.03 17.23 -2.75
N CYS A 65 2.95 15.90 -2.87
CA CYS A 65 1.89 15.24 -3.62
C CYS A 65 0.59 15.12 -2.81
N MET A 66 -0.53 14.96 -3.52
CA MET A 66 -1.86 14.67 -2.95
C MET A 66 -2.20 13.18 -2.89
N ALA A 67 -1.59 12.34 -3.73
CA ALA A 67 -1.82 10.89 -3.67
C ALA A 67 -0.70 10.07 -4.33
N VAL A 68 -0.60 8.81 -3.91
CA VAL A 68 0.24 7.78 -4.53
C VAL A 68 -0.64 6.65 -5.03
N ASN A 69 -0.52 6.27 -6.29
CA ASN A 69 -1.00 4.96 -6.74
C ASN A 69 0.13 3.95 -6.61
N LEU A 70 -0.14 2.79 -6.03
CA LEU A 70 0.71 1.61 -6.11
C LEU A 70 0.04 0.59 -7.02
N TYR A 71 0.74 0.16 -8.05
CA TYR A 71 0.27 -0.85 -9.00
C TYR A 71 1.10 -2.11 -8.87
N LYS A 72 0.42 -3.25 -8.72
CA LYS A 72 0.99 -4.58 -8.89
C LYS A 72 1.04 -4.89 -10.38
N LEU A 73 2.26 -5.01 -10.93
CA LEU A 73 2.48 -5.38 -12.33
C LEU A 73 2.45 -6.89 -12.53
N ASN A 74 3.03 -7.62 -11.57
CA ASN A 74 2.92 -9.08 -11.42
C ASN A 74 3.17 -9.46 -9.95
N ASP A 75 3.36 -10.76 -9.65
CA ASP A 75 3.51 -11.23 -8.26
C ASP A 75 4.65 -10.62 -7.47
N PHE A 76 5.69 -10.11 -8.15
CA PHE A 76 6.90 -9.59 -7.50
C PHE A 76 7.33 -8.21 -8.00
N GLN A 77 6.61 -7.62 -8.95
CA GLN A 77 6.93 -6.31 -9.51
C GLN A 77 5.82 -5.32 -9.24
N PHE A 78 6.23 -4.19 -8.67
CA PHE A 78 5.35 -3.08 -8.37
C PHE A 78 5.92 -1.79 -8.95
N LYS A 79 5.04 -0.87 -9.28
CA LYS A 79 5.40 0.51 -9.59
C LYS A 79 4.47 1.45 -8.84
N CYS A 80 4.88 2.70 -8.69
CA CYS A 80 4.00 3.71 -8.15
C CYS A 80 4.03 5.00 -8.94
N GLU A 81 2.90 5.70 -8.94
CA GLU A 81 2.73 7.01 -9.53
C GLU A 81 2.44 8.04 -8.43
N ILE A 82 3.13 9.17 -8.51
CA ILE A 82 3.00 10.29 -7.59
C ILE A 82 2.13 11.35 -8.25
N LEU A 83 1.03 11.72 -7.61
CA LEU A 83 0.03 12.63 -8.16
C LEU A 83 0.05 13.97 -7.41
N ALA A 84 0.25 15.08 -8.14
CA ALA A 84 0.16 16.42 -7.58
C ALA A 84 -1.28 16.84 -7.25
N TYR A 85 -2.28 16.25 -7.91
CA TYR A 85 -3.69 16.44 -7.58
C TYR A 85 -4.50 15.20 -7.94
N VAL A 86 -5.67 15.04 -7.32
CA VAL A 86 -6.63 13.96 -7.59
C VAL A 86 -7.92 14.56 -8.18
N ARG A 87 -8.42 13.98 -9.29
CA ARG A 87 -9.69 14.32 -9.94
C ARG A 87 -10.80 13.30 -9.68
N GLY A 88 -10.43 12.06 -9.34
CA GLY A 88 -11.40 11.01 -9.08
C GLY A 88 -10.77 9.71 -8.63
N TYR A 89 -11.62 8.79 -8.17
CA TYR A 89 -11.27 7.49 -7.64
C TYR A 89 -11.99 6.42 -8.46
N TYR A 90 -11.27 5.40 -8.91
CA TYR A 90 -11.80 4.38 -9.80
C TYR A 90 -11.46 2.99 -9.27
N PRO A 91 -12.44 2.06 -9.19
CA PRO A 91 -12.17 0.67 -8.87
C PRO A 91 -11.18 0.10 -9.89
N THR A 92 -10.06 -0.45 -9.40
CA THR A 92 -9.01 -1.00 -10.26
C THR A 92 -8.34 -2.17 -9.54
N GLN A 93 -8.43 -3.35 -10.14
CA GLN A 93 -7.74 -4.54 -9.60
C GLN A 93 -6.23 -4.38 -9.73
N GLY A 94 -5.50 -4.85 -8.71
CA GLY A 94 -4.05 -4.71 -8.66
C GLY A 94 -3.56 -3.29 -8.38
N ALA A 95 -4.44 -2.36 -8.03
CA ALA A 95 -4.07 -1.00 -7.63
C ALA A 95 -4.49 -0.72 -6.18
N ALA A 96 -3.73 0.15 -5.53
CA ALA A 96 -4.10 0.78 -4.27
C ALA A 96 -3.77 2.27 -4.34
N CYS A 97 -4.67 3.12 -3.88
CA CYS A 97 -4.43 4.54 -3.76
C CYS A 97 -4.18 4.92 -2.31
N TYR A 98 -3.10 5.66 -2.07
CA TYR A 98 -2.75 6.26 -0.80
C TYR A 98 -2.96 7.77 -0.91
N VAL A 99 -4.09 8.27 -0.41
CA VAL A 99 -4.43 9.69 -0.44
C VAL A 99 -3.70 10.39 0.69
N SER A 100 -2.97 11.44 0.37
CA SER A 100 -2.32 12.28 1.36
C SER A 100 -3.25 13.46 1.69
N TYR A 101 -3.64 13.57 2.96
CA TYR A 101 -4.35 14.75 3.45
C TYR A 101 -3.33 15.81 3.87
N TYR A 102 -3.65 17.08 3.63
CA TYR A 102 -2.87 18.22 4.13
C TYR A 102 -2.93 18.32 5.66
#